data_AF-A0AAU2VLL9-F1
#
_entry.id   AF-A0AAU2VLL9-F1
#
_cell.length_a   1.000
_cell.length_b   1.000
_cell.length_c   1.000
_cell.angle_alpha   90.00
_cell.angle_beta   90.00
_cell.angle_gamma   90.00
#
_symmetry.space_group_name_H-M   'P 1'
#
loop_
_entity.id
_entity.type
_entity.pdbx_description
1 polymer ?
#
loop_
_entity_poly.entity_id
_entity_poly.type
_entity_poly.pdbx_seq_one_letter_code
_entity_poly.pdbx_strand_id
1 'polypeptide(L)'
;MELNPATAVTVDDVRLRRLLGAPGLSWLVDRARRRLERGQPLTGPVSLSSPTADQRMAAERLLGRAPGGGRSLSVRLDVVDDVLRHSGISPAGLAAAVVALTGPVTLLDQARAEEQRAWAQAYAPLDALAGEVPALRGWAERLRSDGLVRRLAGTPTAAADLLRRAVTVVKALPVEPPVSLPTFSSRLLGSAHALDDGTPLCTLALSGVRALTGVPDTSGAQGRREAWASVGLLRDELSSTVLALNLRGTPALDWLADAGEPAVLTLRQLTRCPPRSAPPVVRICENPAVLAAAADTYGTRCTPLVCLQGQPSAAALVLLSHLHSHGSRFRYHGDFDWGGLRIAAALRRRVPWSPWRYTADDYRAAVRTLPAGPALTGVRAEAPWDPGLPDALQEAGVRVEEEAVLDDLLADLG
;
A
#
# COMPACT_ATOMS: atom_id res chain seq x y z
N MET A 1 19.66 -33.49 -20.68
CA MET A 1 20.30 -34.81 -20.76
C MET A 1 20.27 -35.39 -19.35
N GLU A 2 19.14 -35.97 -19.00
CA GLU A 2 18.93 -36.67 -17.72
C GLU A 2 19.74 -37.96 -17.73
N LEU A 3 20.52 -38.18 -16.67
CA LEU A 3 21.28 -39.43 -16.50
C LEU A 3 20.35 -40.48 -15.87
N ASN A 4 20.08 -41.52 -16.65
CA ASN A 4 19.28 -42.70 -16.36
C ASN A 4 19.84 -43.48 -15.13
N PRO A 5 19.02 -43.98 -14.17
CA PRO A 5 19.50 -44.51 -12.88
C PRO A 5 19.88 -46.00 -12.90
N ALA A 6 20.57 -46.47 -13.94
CA ALA A 6 20.95 -47.89 -14.08
C ALA A 6 22.47 -48.07 -14.24
N THR A 7 23.22 -47.75 -13.18
CA THR A 7 24.47 -48.39 -12.69
C THR A 7 24.90 -47.60 -11.45
N ALA A 8 24.20 -47.79 -10.33
CA ALA A 8 24.61 -47.18 -9.06
C ALA A 8 25.82 -47.96 -8.52
N VAL A 9 27.02 -47.50 -8.85
CA VAL A 9 28.22 -47.90 -8.12
C VAL A 9 28.09 -47.27 -6.73
N THR A 10 27.56 -48.04 -5.79
CA THR A 10 27.25 -47.59 -4.44
C THR A 10 28.53 -47.30 -3.68
N VAL A 11 28.66 -46.05 -3.22
CA VAL A 11 29.70 -45.61 -2.28
C VAL A 11 29.62 -46.46 -1.01
N ASP A 12 30.77 -46.95 -0.52
CA ASP A 12 30.83 -47.67 0.77
C ASP A 12 30.76 -46.66 1.92
N ASP A 13 29.53 -46.37 2.36
CA ASP A 13 29.23 -45.35 3.36
C ASP A 13 29.97 -45.57 4.70
N VAL A 14 30.17 -46.83 5.10
CA VAL A 14 30.84 -47.17 6.37
C VAL A 14 32.33 -46.88 6.27
N ARG A 15 32.99 -47.33 5.19
CA ARG A 15 34.41 -47.06 4.97
C ARG A 15 34.66 -45.57 4.68
N LEU A 16 33.74 -44.92 3.98
CA LEU A 16 33.84 -43.50 3.67
C LEU A 16 33.77 -42.63 4.93
N ARG A 17 32.83 -42.89 5.85
CA ARG A 17 32.74 -42.15 7.12
C ARG A 17 33.96 -42.37 8.01
N ARG A 18 34.56 -43.57 7.97
CA ARG A 18 35.83 -43.85 8.68
C ARG A 18 37.02 -43.11 8.09
N LEU A 19 37.08 -42.99 6.76
CA LEU A 19 38.22 -42.39 6.05
C LEU A 19 38.14 -40.87 5.98
N LEU A 20 37.03 -40.31 5.46
CA LEU A 20 36.84 -38.88 5.23
C LEU A 20 35.86 -38.22 6.21
N GLY A 21 35.04 -39.00 6.91
CA GLY A 21 34.11 -38.48 7.93
C GLY A 21 34.76 -38.16 9.28
N ALA A 22 36.07 -38.37 9.44
CA ALA A 22 36.78 -38.05 10.67
C ALA A 22 36.85 -36.52 10.90
N PRO A 23 36.72 -36.02 12.15
CA PRO A 23 36.76 -34.58 12.46
C PRO A 23 38.02 -33.87 11.95
N GLY A 24 39.16 -34.56 11.88
CA GLY A 24 40.42 -34.02 11.35
C GLY A 24 40.41 -33.72 9.84
N LEU A 25 39.42 -34.19 9.09
CA LEU A 25 39.28 -33.99 7.63
C LEU A 25 38.04 -33.19 7.25
N SER A 26 37.25 -32.69 8.21
CA SER A 26 36.06 -31.87 7.96
C SER A 26 36.37 -30.66 7.07
N TRP A 27 37.48 -29.97 7.32
CA TRP A 27 37.93 -28.83 6.53
C TRP A 27 38.16 -29.17 5.05
N LEU A 28 38.61 -30.39 4.75
CA LEU A 28 38.90 -30.87 3.40
C LEU A 28 37.59 -31.12 2.67
N VAL A 29 36.66 -31.81 3.35
CA VAL A 29 35.30 -32.07 2.86
C VAL A 29 34.57 -30.74 2.62
N ASP A 30 34.64 -29.78 3.54
CA ASP A 30 34.04 -28.45 3.40
C ASP A 30 34.59 -27.67 2.21
N ARG A 31 35.90 -27.77 1.93
CA ARG A 31 36.51 -27.09 0.78
C ARG A 31 36.14 -27.76 -0.54
N ALA A 32 36.12 -29.09 -0.56
CA ALA A 32 35.64 -29.83 -1.72
C ALA A 32 34.16 -29.50 -2.00
N ARG A 33 33.32 -29.48 -0.96
CA ARG A 33 31.91 -29.06 -1.05
C ARG A 33 31.78 -27.64 -1.58
N ARG A 34 32.52 -26.67 -1.04
CA ARG A 34 32.52 -25.27 -1.52
C ARG A 34 32.94 -25.13 -2.99
N ARG A 35 33.82 -26.01 -3.50
CA ARG A 35 34.18 -26.03 -4.92
C ARG A 35 33.06 -26.62 -5.77
N LEU A 36 32.46 -27.73 -5.31
CA LEU A 36 31.28 -28.31 -5.95
C LEU A 36 30.14 -27.28 -6.02
N GLU A 37 29.81 -26.58 -4.93
CA GLU A 37 28.80 -25.52 -4.90
C GLU A 37 29.09 -24.38 -5.91
N ARG A 38 30.36 -24.15 -6.28
CA ARG A 38 30.77 -23.15 -7.28
C ARG A 38 30.94 -23.72 -8.69
N GLY A 39 30.62 -24.99 -8.92
CA GLY A 39 30.85 -25.66 -10.22
C GLY A 39 32.34 -25.78 -10.59
N GLN A 40 33.25 -25.68 -9.62
CA GLN A 40 34.69 -25.74 -9.86
C GLN A 40 35.19 -27.19 -9.86
N PRO A 41 36.21 -27.52 -10.68
CA PRO A 41 36.78 -28.86 -10.69
C PRO A 41 37.42 -29.22 -9.34
N LEU A 42 37.26 -30.48 -8.93
CA LEU A 42 37.88 -31.05 -7.73
C LEU A 42 39.34 -31.47 -7.98
N THR A 43 40.13 -30.56 -8.55
CA THR A 43 41.53 -30.80 -8.92
C THR A 43 42.46 -29.77 -8.28
N GLY A 44 43.72 -30.14 -8.02
CA GLY A 44 44.72 -29.23 -7.49
C GLY A 44 44.67 -29.06 -5.96
N PRO A 45 45.54 -28.20 -5.40
CA PRO A 45 45.76 -28.11 -3.97
C PRO A 45 44.65 -27.34 -3.23
N VAL A 46 44.37 -27.78 -2.02
CA VAL A 46 43.66 -27.03 -0.98
C VAL A 46 44.50 -27.02 0.30
N SER A 47 44.65 -25.86 0.94
CA SER A 47 45.66 -25.66 1.99
C SER A 47 45.08 -25.16 3.30
N LEU A 48 45.25 -25.88 4.39
CA LEU A 48 44.84 -25.50 5.74
C LEU A 48 45.99 -24.77 6.45
N SER A 49 45.72 -23.56 6.93
CA SER A 49 46.65 -22.78 7.76
C SER A 49 46.64 -23.28 9.20
N SER A 50 47.83 -23.44 9.81
CA SER A 50 47.98 -23.84 11.21
C SER A 50 47.24 -25.15 11.59
N PRO A 51 47.55 -26.28 10.93
CA PRO A 51 46.88 -27.55 11.18
C PRO A 51 47.20 -28.10 12.58
N THR A 52 46.21 -28.69 13.25
CA THR A 52 46.42 -29.44 14.50
C THR A 52 47.18 -30.74 14.23
N ALA A 53 47.75 -31.35 15.28
CA ALA A 53 48.39 -32.66 15.17
C ALA A 53 47.42 -33.72 14.62
N ASP A 54 46.17 -33.72 15.09
CA ASP A 54 45.12 -34.63 14.62
C ASP A 54 44.77 -34.44 13.14
N GLN A 55 44.72 -33.20 12.65
CA GLN A 55 44.48 -32.92 11.24
C GLN A 55 45.64 -33.40 10.34
N ARG A 56 46.89 -33.27 10.81
CA ARG A 56 48.06 -33.83 10.09
C ARG A 56 48.03 -35.35 10.05
N MET A 57 47.77 -35.99 11.20
CA MET A 57 47.68 -37.44 11.30
C MET A 57 46.54 -38.00 10.46
N ALA A 58 45.39 -37.32 10.41
CA ALA A 58 44.27 -37.73 9.57
C ALA A 58 44.59 -37.59 8.06
N ALA A 59 45.29 -36.53 7.66
CA ALA A 59 45.75 -36.36 6.28
C ALA A 59 46.82 -37.38 5.88
N GLU A 60 47.72 -37.74 6.79
CA GLU A 60 48.71 -38.80 6.59
C GLU A 60 48.05 -40.15 6.36
N ARG A 61 47.07 -40.51 7.19
CA ARG A 61 46.27 -41.73 7.03
C ARG A 61 45.51 -41.76 5.70
N LEU A 62 44.99 -40.61 5.27
CA LEU A 62 44.27 -40.48 4.00
C LEU A 62 45.20 -40.66 2.78
N LEU A 63 46.40 -40.08 2.82
CA LEU A 63 47.32 -40.02 1.68
C LEU A 63 48.35 -41.16 1.66
N GLY A 64 48.47 -41.92 2.75
CA GLY A 64 49.50 -42.96 2.92
C GLY A 64 50.93 -42.43 3.04
N ARG A 65 51.10 -41.12 3.22
CA ARG A 65 52.40 -40.46 3.34
C ARG A 65 52.33 -39.25 4.28
N ALA A 66 53.42 -39.01 5.01
CA ALA A 66 53.52 -37.88 5.91
C ALA A 66 53.42 -36.53 5.14
N PRO A 67 52.48 -35.64 5.49
CA PRO A 67 52.45 -34.30 4.92
C PRO A 67 53.68 -33.49 5.39
N GLY A 68 54.12 -32.52 4.58
CA GLY A 68 55.30 -31.70 4.90
C GLY A 68 55.15 -30.93 6.21
N GLY A 69 56.25 -30.78 6.96
CA GLY A 69 56.30 -30.14 8.29
C GLY A 69 56.10 -28.61 8.31
N GLY A 70 55.56 -28.02 7.24
CA GLY A 70 55.35 -26.58 7.12
C GLY A 70 54.23 -26.03 8.02
N ARG A 71 54.13 -24.68 8.04
CA ARG A 71 53.05 -23.94 8.73
C ARG A 71 51.66 -24.15 8.12
N SER A 72 51.57 -24.75 6.93
CA SER A 72 50.33 -25.09 6.27
C SER A 72 50.32 -26.55 5.81
N LEU A 73 49.14 -27.17 5.83
CA LEU A 73 48.88 -28.51 5.32
C LEU A 73 48.20 -28.39 3.96
N SER A 74 48.88 -28.82 2.89
CA SER A 74 48.34 -28.81 1.53
C SER A 74 47.97 -30.22 1.08
N VAL A 75 46.73 -30.40 0.63
CA VAL A 75 46.21 -31.67 0.11
C VAL A 75 45.73 -31.43 -1.32
N ARG A 76 46.14 -32.29 -2.26
CA ARG A 76 45.68 -32.25 -3.65
C ARG A 76 44.40 -33.07 -3.80
N LEU A 77 43.34 -32.44 -4.32
CA LEU A 77 42.03 -33.09 -4.45
C LEU A 77 42.04 -34.24 -5.47
N ASP A 78 42.86 -34.14 -6.51
CA ASP A 78 43.10 -35.21 -7.49
C ASP A 78 43.69 -36.46 -6.84
N VAL A 79 44.67 -36.30 -5.93
CA VAL A 79 45.24 -37.43 -5.19
C VAL A 79 44.21 -38.09 -4.27
N VAL A 80 43.33 -37.30 -3.65
CA VAL A 80 42.26 -37.84 -2.81
C VAL A 80 41.21 -38.57 -3.67
N ASP A 81 40.87 -38.04 -4.84
CA ASP A 81 40.00 -38.69 -5.83
C ASP A 81 40.57 -40.06 -6.24
N ASP A 82 41.86 -40.12 -6.56
CA ASP A 82 42.56 -41.35 -6.89
C ASP A 82 42.51 -42.36 -5.74
N VAL A 83 42.82 -41.94 -4.50
CA VAL A 83 42.76 -42.82 -3.31
C VAL A 83 41.37 -43.42 -3.14
N LEU A 84 40.31 -42.62 -3.31
CA LEU A 84 38.93 -43.09 -3.17
C LEU A 84 38.52 -44.08 -4.27
N ARG A 85 38.97 -43.87 -5.51
CA ARG A 85 38.72 -44.78 -6.63
C ARG A 85 39.47 -46.09 -6.46
N HIS A 86 40.78 -46.03 -6.22
CA HIS A 86 41.64 -47.22 -6.11
C HIS A 86 41.30 -48.10 -4.90
N SER A 87 40.86 -47.50 -3.79
CA SER A 87 40.43 -48.25 -2.59
C SER A 87 39.04 -48.88 -2.72
N GLY A 88 38.32 -48.57 -3.79
CA GLY A 88 36.93 -48.98 -4.03
C GLY A 88 35.90 -48.31 -3.11
N ILE A 89 36.31 -47.33 -2.28
CA ILE A 89 35.41 -46.67 -1.32
C ILE A 89 34.40 -45.77 -2.03
N SER A 90 34.85 -45.02 -3.03
CA SER A 90 34.00 -44.26 -3.92
C SER A 90 34.53 -44.38 -5.35
N PRO A 91 34.10 -45.42 -6.10
CA PRO A 91 34.56 -45.62 -7.47
C PRO A 91 34.13 -44.49 -8.43
N ALA A 92 33.06 -43.76 -8.07
CA ALA A 92 32.60 -42.55 -8.75
C ALA A 92 33.43 -41.30 -8.41
N GLY A 93 34.45 -41.41 -7.54
CA GLY A 93 35.38 -40.34 -7.19
C GLY A 93 34.97 -39.50 -5.97
N LEU A 94 35.73 -38.44 -5.72
CA LEU A 94 35.61 -37.52 -4.60
C LEU A 94 34.29 -36.74 -4.60
N ALA A 95 33.74 -36.41 -5.76
CA ALA A 95 32.46 -35.72 -5.86
C ALA A 95 31.33 -36.56 -5.21
N ALA A 96 31.23 -37.84 -5.56
CA ALA A 96 30.25 -38.77 -5.00
C ALA A 96 30.47 -38.98 -3.49
N ALA A 97 31.73 -39.04 -3.05
CA ALA A 97 32.08 -39.15 -1.63
C ALA A 97 31.64 -37.92 -0.81
N VAL A 98 31.84 -36.71 -1.33
CA VAL A 98 31.41 -35.47 -0.65
C VAL A 98 29.88 -35.39 -0.56
N VAL A 99 29.16 -35.77 -1.63
CA VAL A 99 27.69 -35.83 -1.63
C VAL A 99 27.17 -36.88 -0.63
N ALA A 100 27.79 -38.06 -0.56
CA ALA A 100 27.42 -39.08 0.41
C ALA A 100 27.64 -38.63 1.87
N LEU A 101 28.71 -37.87 2.13
CA LEU A 101 29.02 -37.37 3.49
C LEU A 101 28.21 -36.15 3.91
N THR A 102 27.87 -35.26 2.98
CA THR A 102 27.31 -33.93 3.29
C THR A 102 25.90 -33.71 2.75
N GLY A 103 25.33 -34.71 2.06
CA GLY A 103 24.06 -34.62 1.37
C GLY A 103 24.17 -33.98 -0.02
N PRO A 104 23.04 -33.83 -0.73
CA PRO A 104 22.99 -33.24 -2.07
C PRO A 104 23.65 -31.85 -2.13
N VAL A 105 24.36 -31.59 -3.24
CA VAL A 105 25.00 -30.29 -3.51
C VAL A 105 24.29 -29.59 -4.66
N THR A 106 23.72 -28.42 -4.40
CA THR A 106 23.14 -27.54 -5.42
C THR A 106 24.20 -26.51 -5.84
N LEU A 107 24.39 -26.32 -7.15
CA LEU A 107 25.32 -25.28 -7.64
C LEU A 107 24.74 -23.90 -7.33
N LEU A 108 25.58 -22.97 -6.87
CA LEU A 108 25.18 -21.59 -6.57
C LEU A 108 24.60 -20.88 -7.80
N ASP A 109 25.16 -21.12 -8.99
CA ASP A 109 24.63 -20.55 -10.23
C ASP A 109 23.29 -21.18 -10.64
N GLN A 110 23.09 -22.47 -10.36
CA GLN A 110 21.78 -23.12 -10.54
C GLN A 110 20.75 -22.55 -9.57
N ALA A 111 21.09 -22.44 -8.28
CA ALA A 111 20.20 -21.87 -7.26
C ALA A 111 19.81 -20.41 -7.58
N ARG A 112 20.79 -19.59 -8.01
CA ARG A 112 20.52 -18.21 -8.47
C ARG A 112 19.64 -18.18 -9.71
N ALA A 113 19.89 -19.06 -10.68
CA ALA A 113 19.08 -19.14 -11.89
C ALA A 113 17.65 -19.62 -11.60
N GLU A 114 17.48 -20.57 -10.69
CA GLU A 114 16.17 -21.06 -10.22
C GLU A 114 15.41 -19.96 -9.48
N GLU A 115 16.07 -19.24 -8.57
CA GLU A 115 15.47 -18.11 -7.87
C GLU A 115 15.06 -17.00 -8.86
N GLN A 116 15.93 -16.66 -9.82
CA GLN A 116 15.63 -15.67 -10.85
C GLN A 116 14.46 -16.10 -11.74
N ARG A 117 14.39 -17.39 -12.11
CA ARG A 117 13.24 -17.95 -12.83
C ARG A 117 11.97 -17.91 -12.00
N ALA A 118 12.04 -18.24 -10.71
CA ALA A 118 10.89 -18.19 -9.82
C ALA A 118 10.34 -16.77 -9.68
N TRP A 119 11.23 -15.77 -9.55
CA TRP A 119 10.82 -14.37 -9.59
C TRP A 119 10.22 -13.98 -10.93
N ALA A 120 10.82 -14.36 -12.05
CA ALA A 120 10.26 -14.08 -13.38
C ALA A 120 8.86 -14.71 -13.55
N GLN A 121 8.66 -15.95 -13.09
CA GLN A 121 7.37 -16.63 -13.10
C GLN A 121 6.34 -15.94 -12.20
N ALA A 122 6.75 -15.40 -11.04
CA ALA A 122 5.85 -14.66 -10.17
C ALA A 122 5.26 -13.41 -10.85
N TYR A 123 6.02 -12.75 -11.73
CA TYR A 123 5.57 -11.58 -12.49
C TYR A 123 4.77 -11.91 -13.75
N ALA A 124 4.75 -13.16 -14.21
CA ALA A 124 4.07 -13.54 -15.46
C ALA A 124 2.59 -13.09 -15.56
N PRO A 125 1.76 -13.16 -14.50
CA PRO A 125 0.38 -12.66 -14.56
C PRO A 125 0.30 -11.14 -14.77
N LEU A 126 1.23 -10.38 -14.18
CA LEU A 126 1.32 -8.93 -14.33
C LEU A 126 1.73 -8.56 -15.76
N ASP A 127 2.66 -9.32 -16.35
CA ASP A 127 3.09 -9.15 -17.73
C ASP A 127 1.98 -9.44 -18.74
N ALA A 128 1.21 -10.50 -18.51
CA ALA A 128 0.03 -10.78 -19.32
C ALA A 128 -0.97 -9.62 -19.28
N LEU A 129 -1.26 -9.09 -18.08
CA LEU A 129 -2.14 -7.92 -17.92
C LEU A 129 -1.60 -6.67 -18.65
N ALA A 130 -0.30 -6.40 -18.57
CA ALA A 130 0.33 -5.28 -19.27
C ALA A 130 0.32 -5.43 -20.81
N GLY A 131 0.29 -6.68 -21.30
CA GLY A 131 0.09 -6.99 -22.71
C GLY A 131 -1.34 -6.74 -23.17
N GLU A 132 -2.33 -7.10 -22.34
CA GLU A 132 -3.76 -6.93 -22.61
C GLU A 132 -4.22 -5.46 -22.48
N VAL A 133 -3.69 -4.72 -21.51
CA VAL A 133 -4.11 -3.36 -21.17
C VAL A 133 -2.91 -2.40 -21.28
N PRO A 134 -2.72 -1.72 -22.43
CA PRO A 134 -1.54 -0.87 -22.65
C PRO A 134 -1.33 0.24 -21.62
N ALA A 135 -2.41 0.77 -21.04
CA ALA A 135 -2.35 1.80 -19.99
C ALA A 135 -1.63 1.31 -18.71
N LEU A 136 -1.62 -0.01 -18.46
CA LEU A 136 -1.00 -0.61 -17.29
C LEU A 136 0.47 -0.99 -17.50
N ARG A 137 1.03 -0.85 -18.71
CA ARG A 137 2.42 -1.25 -19.00
C ARG A 137 3.44 -0.52 -18.14
N GLY A 138 3.34 0.81 -18.06
CA GLY A 138 4.24 1.60 -17.22
C GLY A 138 4.09 1.29 -15.72
N TRP A 139 2.90 0.87 -15.28
CA TRP A 139 2.69 0.42 -13.90
C TRP A 139 3.35 -0.94 -13.63
N ALA A 140 3.20 -1.90 -14.54
CA ALA A 140 3.83 -3.20 -14.43
C ALA A 140 5.37 -3.10 -14.39
N GLU A 141 5.95 -2.25 -15.24
CA GLU A 141 7.38 -1.97 -15.25
C GLU A 141 7.88 -1.39 -13.93
N ARG A 142 7.17 -0.39 -13.36
CA ARG A 142 7.50 0.20 -12.06
C ARG A 142 7.46 -0.82 -10.92
N LEU A 143 6.44 -1.67 -10.88
CA LEU A 143 6.36 -2.71 -9.84
C LEU A 143 7.55 -3.67 -9.86
N ARG A 144 8.18 -3.87 -11.04
CA ARG A 144 9.39 -4.67 -11.19
C ARG A 144 10.64 -3.90 -10.79
N SER A 145 10.80 -2.65 -11.21
CA SER A 145 12.00 -1.84 -10.96
C SER A 145 12.13 -1.42 -9.50
N ASP A 146 11.02 -1.10 -8.85
CA ASP A 146 11.03 -0.38 -7.57
C ASP A 146 11.23 -1.31 -6.36
N GLY A 147 11.28 -2.63 -6.60
CA GLY A 147 11.47 -3.65 -5.56
C GLY A 147 10.29 -3.76 -4.58
N LEU A 148 9.19 -3.03 -4.79
CA LEU A 148 8.04 -2.99 -3.89
C LEU A 148 7.47 -4.39 -3.61
N VAL A 149 7.26 -5.19 -4.66
CA VAL A 149 6.72 -6.56 -4.53
C VAL A 149 7.67 -7.45 -3.72
N ARG A 150 8.99 -7.32 -3.94
CA ARG A 150 10.00 -8.07 -3.18
C ARG A 150 9.93 -7.73 -1.69
N ARG A 151 9.79 -6.44 -1.36
CA ARG A 151 9.65 -5.96 0.03
C ARG A 151 8.35 -6.42 0.68
N LEU A 152 7.24 -6.43 -0.07
CA LEU A 152 5.92 -6.81 0.44
C LEU A 152 5.75 -8.32 0.64
N ALA A 153 6.31 -9.14 -0.25
CA ALA A 153 6.08 -10.58 -0.27
C ALA A 153 7.23 -11.42 0.29
N GLY A 154 8.47 -10.91 0.23
CA GLY A 154 9.69 -11.58 0.71
C GLY A 154 10.14 -12.81 -0.11
N THR A 155 9.21 -13.60 -0.65
CA THR A 155 9.50 -14.83 -1.40
C THR A 155 8.82 -14.83 -2.77
N PRO A 156 9.36 -15.55 -3.79
CA PRO A 156 8.73 -15.69 -5.09
C PRO A 156 7.31 -16.28 -5.03
N THR A 157 7.08 -17.27 -4.15
CA THR A 157 5.78 -17.92 -4.00
C THR A 157 4.72 -16.96 -3.47
N ALA A 158 5.05 -16.21 -2.41
CA ALA A 158 4.15 -15.19 -1.88
C ALA A 158 3.94 -14.05 -2.89
N ALA A 159 4.97 -13.67 -3.64
CA ALA A 159 4.87 -12.66 -4.69
C ALA A 159 3.94 -13.10 -5.82
N ALA A 160 4.04 -14.36 -6.24
CA ALA A 160 3.19 -14.93 -7.28
C ALA A 160 1.71 -14.89 -6.85
N ASP A 161 1.41 -15.24 -5.60
CA ASP A 161 0.04 -15.17 -5.09
C ASP A 161 -0.49 -13.75 -4.98
N LEU A 162 0.32 -12.87 -4.40
CA LEU A 162 -0.01 -11.46 -4.25
C LEU A 162 -0.27 -10.78 -5.61
N LEU A 163 0.60 -11.04 -6.60
CA LEU A 163 0.46 -10.49 -7.95
C LEU A 163 -0.73 -11.07 -8.69
N ARG A 164 -1.01 -12.37 -8.57
CA ARG A 164 -2.24 -12.96 -9.14
C ARG A 164 -3.48 -12.27 -8.59
N ARG A 165 -3.58 -12.11 -7.26
CA ARG A 165 -4.72 -11.45 -6.62
C ARG A 165 -4.84 -9.98 -7.03
N ALA A 166 -3.71 -9.26 -7.11
CA ALA A 166 -3.69 -7.87 -7.57
C ALA A 166 -4.14 -7.74 -9.03
N VAL A 167 -3.67 -8.62 -9.92
CA VAL A 167 -4.09 -8.69 -11.32
C VAL A 167 -5.58 -8.99 -11.42
N THR A 168 -6.09 -9.95 -10.64
CA THR A 168 -7.53 -10.26 -10.59
C THR A 168 -8.36 -9.03 -10.20
N VAL A 169 -7.93 -8.27 -9.19
CA VAL A 169 -8.59 -7.02 -8.78
C VAL A 169 -8.57 -6.00 -9.90
N VAL A 170 -7.40 -5.68 -10.45
CA VAL A 170 -7.24 -4.62 -11.45
C VAL A 170 -7.97 -4.96 -12.75
N LYS A 171 -8.00 -6.23 -13.16
CA LYS A 171 -8.78 -6.70 -14.33
C LYS A 171 -10.29 -6.51 -14.19
N ALA A 172 -10.79 -6.47 -12.96
CA ALA A 172 -12.22 -6.30 -12.69
C ALA A 172 -12.66 -4.83 -12.59
N LEU A 173 -11.78 -3.87 -12.89
CA LEU A 173 -12.03 -2.44 -12.81
C LEU A 173 -12.12 -1.78 -14.20
N PRO A 174 -12.87 -0.68 -14.36
CA PRO A 174 -13.78 -0.09 -13.37
C PRO A 174 -15.06 -0.93 -13.17
N VAL A 175 -15.73 -0.78 -12.02
CA VAL A 175 -16.98 -1.47 -11.72
C VAL A 175 -18.18 -0.55 -11.97
N GLU A 176 -19.08 -0.99 -12.84
CA GLU A 176 -20.34 -0.32 -13.11
C GLU A 176 -21.51 -1.33 -13.05
N PRO A 177 -22.59 -1.04 -12.29
CA PRO A 177 -22.77 0.10 -11.39
C PRO A 177 -21.85 0.02 -10.15
N PRO A 178 -21.58 1.16 -9.45
CA PRO A 178 -20.75 1.16 -8.26
C PRO A 178 -21.22 0.19 -7.16
N VAL A 179 -20.26 -0.41 -6.46
CA VAL A 179 -20.51 -1.39 -5.38
C VAL A 179 -19.61 -1.16 -4.16
N SER A 180 -20.01 -1.74 -3.03
CA SER A 180 -19.22 -1.75 -1.81
C SER A 180 -17.89 -2.50 -1.98
N LEU A 181 -16.78 -1.90 -1.51
CA LEU A 181 -15.43 -2.50 -1.53
C LEU A 181 -15.38 -3.85 -0.76
N PRO A 182 -15.97 -3.98 0.44
CA PRO A 182 -16.16 -5.28 1.09
C PRO A 182 -16.89 -6.32 0.24
N THR A 183 -17.98 -5.93 -0.43
CA THR A 183 -18.75 -6.85 -1.29
C THR A 183 -17.94 -7.29 -2.50
N PHE A 184 -17.26 -6.37 -3.16
CA PHE A 184 -16.34 -6.65 -4.26
C PHE A 184 -15.21 -7.62 -3.82
N SER A 185 -14.58 -7.34 -2.67
CA SER A 185 -13.49 -8.14 -2.12
C SER A 185 -13.95 -9.55 -1.77
N SER A 186 -15.11 -9.69 -1.12
CA SER A 186 -15.70 -10.99 -0.78
C SER A 186 -15.99 -11.82 -2.03
N ARG A 187 -16.63 -11.21 -3.04
CA ARG A 187 -16.98 -11.89 -4.29
C ARG A 187 -15.75 -12.34 -5.08
N LEU A 188 -14.73 -11.49 -5.17
CA LEU A 188 -13.60 -11.70 -6.07
C LEU A 188 -12.43 -12.45 -5.41
N LEU A 189 -12.23 -12.26 -4.10
CA LEU A 189 -11.06 -12.76 -3.37
C LEU A 189 -11.43 -13.70 -2.23
N GLY A 190 -12.73 -13.97 -2.01
CA GLY A 190 -13.23 -14.84 -0.95
C GLY A 190 -13.15 -14.22 0.46
N SER A 191 -12.83 -12.93 0.57
CA SER A 191 -12.74 -12.24 1.87
C SER A 191 -13.10 -10.76 1.74
N ALA A 192 -14.03 -10.29 2.57
CA ALA A 192 -14.43 -8.88 2.63
C ALA A 192 -13.29 -7.95 3.04
N HIS A 193 -12.28 -8.49 3.75
CA HIS A 193 -11.14 -7.77 4.30
C HIS A 193 -9.87 -7.85 3.42
N ALA A 194 -9.96 -8.48 2.25
CA ALA A 194 -8.79 -8.71 1.40
C ALA A 194 -8.14 -7.42 0.88
N LEU A 195 -8.91 -6.32 0.80
CA LEU A 195 -8.46 -4.99 0.36
C LEU A 195 -8.43 -3.97 1.51
N ASP A 196 -8.36 -4.42 2.76
CA ASP A 196 -8.24 -3.53 3.91
C ASP A 196 -6.93 -2.72 3.87
N ASP A 197 -7.00 -1.53 4.46
CA ASP A 197 -5.87 -0.60 4.52
C ASP A 197 -4.66 -1.24 5.22
N GLY A 198 -3.45 -0.99 4.70
CA GLY A 198 -2.21 -1.53 5.25
C GLY A 198 -1.86 -2.94 4.78
N THR A 199 -2.76 -3.63 4.08
CA THR A 199 -2.43 -4.92 3.46
C THR A 199 -1.53 -4.73 2.23
N PRO A 200 -0.61 -5.69 1.96
CA PRO A 200 0.17 -5.70 0.73
C PRO A 200 -0.69 -5.65 -0.54
N LEU A 201 -1.82 -6.35 -0.53
CA LEU A 201 -2.73 -6.43 -1.67
C LEU A 201 -3.42 -5.09 -1.94
N CYS A 202 -3.94 -4.42 -0.90
CA CYS A 202 -4.52 -3.09 -1.03
C CYS A 202 -3.51 -2.08 -1.60
N THR A 203 -2.24 -2.16 -1.17
CA THR A 203 -1.15 -1.30 -1.66
C THR A 203 -0.93 -1.46 -3.17
N LEU A 204 -0.85 -2.70 -3.66
CA LEU A 204 -0.66 -2.96 -5.10
C LEU A 204 -1.90 -2.60 -5.91
N ALA A 205 -3.10 -2.93 -5.42
CA ALA A 205 -4.35 -2.67 -6.11
C ALA A 205 -4.61 -1.15 -6.24
N LEU A 206 -4.38 -0.36 -5.20
CA LEU A 206 -4.46 1.11 -5.26
C LEU A 206 -3.45 1.71 -6.24
N SER A 207 -2.22 1.16 -6.30
CA SER A 207 -1.23 1.56 -7.29
C SER A 207 -1.73 1.29 -8.73
N GLY A 208 -2.37 0.15 -8.96
CA GLY A 208 -3.00 -0.18 -10.24
C GLY A 208 -4.18 0.72 -10.59
N VAL A 209 -5.06 1.01 -9.62
CA VAL A 209 -6.18 1.96 -9.77
C VAL A 209 -5.68 3.31 -10.25
N ARG A 210 -4.65 3.87 -9.62
CA ARG A 210 -4.07 5.17 -10.01
C ARG A 210 -3.49 5.14 -11.41
N ALA A 211 -2.89 4.01 -11.81
CA ALA A 211 -2.41 3.84 -13.17
C ALA A 211 -3.54 3.79 -14.20
N LEU A 212 -4.69 3.21 -13.85
CA LEU A 212 -5.88 3.18 -14.71
C LEU A 212 -6.55 4.55 -14.83
N THR A 213 -6.71 5.27 -13.72
CA THR A 213 -7.53 6.50 -13.68
C THR A 213 -6.74 7.79 -13.79
N GLY A 214 -5.41 7.74 -13.68
CA GLY A 214 -4.55 8.92 -13.66
C GLY A 214 -4.66 9.76 -12.38
N VAL A 215 -5.40 9.28 -11.36
CA VAL A 215 -5.56 9.99 -10.08
C VAL A 215 -4.22 10.01 -9.34
N PRO A 216 -3.72 11.20 -8.92
CA PRO A 216 -2.43 11.32 -8.25
C PRO A 216 -2.42 10.60 -6.89
N ASP A 217 -1.22 10.24 -6.42
CA ASP A 217 -1.05 9.66 -5.08
C ASP A 217 -1.29 10.73 -4.00
N THR A 218 -2.54 10.85 -3.59
CA THR A 218 -2.91 11.65 -2.42
C THR A 218 -2.74 10.80 -1.16
N SER A 219 -1.85 11.24 -0.26
CA SER A 219 -1.58 10.57 1.01
C SER A 219 -2.81 10.57 1.93
N GLY A 220 -2.95 9.50 2.72
CA GLY A 220 -3.96 9.40 3.79
C GLY A 220 -5.25 8.66 3.39
N ALA A 221 -6.16 8.51 4.36
CA ALA A 221 -7.38 7.73 4.20
C ALA A 221 -8.34 8.30 3.15
N GLN A 222 -8.41 9.63 3.04
CA GLN A 222 -9.25 10.31 2.07
C GLN A 222 -8.82 10.02 0.63
N GLY A 223 -7.52 10.10 0.35
CA GLY A 223 -6.99 9.79 -0.97
C GLY A 223 -7.24 8.36 -1.43
N ARG A 224 -7.16 7.40 -0.49
CA ARG A 224 -7.51 5.99 -0.78
C ARG A 224 -9.00 5.82 -1.09
N ARG A 225 -9.88 6.51 -0.35
CA ARG A 225 -11.33 6.49 -0.60
C ARG A 225 -11.66 7.00 -2.00
N GLU A 226 -11.06 8.11 -2.41
CA GLU A 226 -11.28 8.70 -3.73
C GLU A 226 -10.73 7.84 -4.86
N ALA A 227 -9.56 7.22 -4.67
CA ALA A 227 -9.02 6.27 -5.63
C ALA A 227 -10.00 5.11 -5.86
N TRP A 228 -10.52 4.49 -4.79
CA TRP A 228 -11.53 3.44 -4.93
C TRP A 228 -12.83 3.93 -5.58
N ALA A 229 -13.32 5.10 -5.19
CA ALA A 229 -14.52 5.68 -5.77
C ALA A 229 -14.36 5.96 -7.28
N SER A 230 -13.16 6.34 -7.73
CA SER A 230 -12.86 6.60 -9.15
C SER A 230 -12.99 5.37 -10.06
N VAL A 231 -13.03 4.16 -9.47
CA VAL A 231 -13.23 2.89 -10.18
C VAL A 231 -14.52 2.19 -9.77
N GLY A 232 -15.46 2.90 -9.14
CA GLY A 232 -16.77 2.37 -8.75
C GLY A 232 -16.77 1.53 -7.48
N LEU A 233 -15.73 1.60 -6.65
CA LEU A 233 -15.66 0.89 -5.36
C LEU A 233 -15.86 1.84 -4.18
N LEU A 234 -16.91 1.61 -3.39
CA LEU A 234 -17.33 2.48 -2.30
C LEU A 234 -17.03 1.81 -0.96
N ARG A 235 -16.26 2.46 -0.07
CA ARG A 235 -15.88 1.83 1.21
C ARG A 235 -17.03 1.76 2.21
N ASP A 236 -17.91 2.75 2.19
CA ASP A 236 -19.04 2.85 3.11
C ASP A 236 -20.09 3.80 2.52
N GLU A 237 -21.07 3.25 1.80
CA GLU A 237 -22.07 4.06 1.10
C GLU A 237 -23.16 4.61 2.01
N LEU A 238 -23.36 4.00 3.19
CA LEU A 238 -24.46 4.33 4.09
C LEU A 238 -24.01 5.19 5.27
N SER A 239 -22.82 4.98 5.82
CA SER A 239 -22.31 5.84 6.89
C SER A 239 -21.59 7.09 6.37
N SER A 240 -21.25 7.13 5.08
CA SER A 240 -20.85 8.39 4.45
C SER A 240 -22.09 9.23 4.17
N THR A 241 -22.35 10.24 4.99
CA THR A 241 -23.51 11.13 4.90
C THR A 241 -23.14 12.59 4.69
N VAL A 242 -24.10 13.38 4.24
CA VAL A 242 -24.07 14.85 4.24
C VAL A 242 -25.46 15.37 4.62
N LEU A 243 -25.52 16.46 5.37
CA LEU A 243 -26.77 17.11 5.74
C LEU A 243 -27.11 18.20 4.73
N ALA A 244 -28.38 18.32 4.37
CA ALA A 244 -28.87 19.37 3.48
C ALA A 244 -30.23 19.90 3.93
N LEU A 245 -30.45 21.19 3.75
CA LEU A 245 -31.74 21.86 3.97
C LEU A 245 -32.18 22.54 2.68
N ASN A 246 -33.46 22.37 2.34
CA ASN A 246 -34.13 22.97 1.18
C ASN A 246 -33.44 22.69 -0.18
N LEU A 247 -32.67 21.60 -0.30
CA LEU A 247 -32.30 21.03 -1.60
C LEU A 247 -33.50 20.25 -2.16
N ARG A 248 -33.66 20.33 -3.48
CA ARG A 248 -34.78 19.73 -4.22
C ARG A 248 -34.27 18.88 -5.37
N GLY A 249 -35.14 18.06 -5.95
CA GLY A 249 -34.87 17.30 -7.17
C GLY A 249 -34.96 15.78 -7.02
N THR A 250 -35.50 15.29 -5.90
CA THR A 250 -35.95 13.90 -5.73
C THR A 250 -37.20 13.89 -4.85
N PRO A 251 -38.12 12.91 -4.97
CA PRO A 251 -39.35 12.92 -4.16
C PRO A 251 -39.13 13.01 -2.63
N ALA A 252 -38.07 12.37 -2.12
CA ALA A 252 -37.75 12.43 -0.69
C ALA A 252 -37.19 13.81 -0.28
N LEU A 253 -36.32 14.39 -1.11
CA LEU A 253 -35.81 15.74 -0.87
C LEU A 253 -36.89 16.80 -1.00
N ASP A 254 -37.76 16.68 -1.99
CA ASP A 254 -38.85 17.62 -2.24
C ASP A 254 -39.83 17.64 -1.05
N TRP A 255 -40.17 16.46 -0.50
CA TRP A 255 -41.01 16.37 0.69
C TRP A 255 -40.37 17.03 1.93
N LEU A 256 -39.08 16.77 2.19
CA LEU A 256 -38.36 17.41 3.30
C LEU A 256 -38.23 18.93 3.10
N ALA A 257 -37.97 19.39 1.89
CA ALA A 257 -37.91 20.81 1.56
C ALA A 257 -39.28 21.51 1.67
N ASP A 258 -40.38 20.80 1.39
CA ASP A 258 -41.75 21.32 1.61
C ASP A 258 -42.11 21.37 3.10
N ALA A 259 -41.53 20.48 3.92
CA ALA A 259 -41.65 20.52 5.37
C ALA A 259 -40.69 21.54 6.03
N GLY A 260 -39.66 22.01 5.31
CA GLY A 260 -38.60 22.86 5.86
C GLY A 260 -37.64 22.08 6.78
N GLU A 261 -37.53 20.76 6.60
CA GLU A 261 -36.79 19.86 7.47
C GLU A 261 -35.43 19.45 6.86
N PRO A 262 -34.37 19.30 7.68
CA PRO A 262 -33.10 18.74 7.26
C PRO A 262 -33.19 17.32 6.69
N ALA A 263 -32.40 17.06 5.64
CA ALA A 263 -32.21 15.75 5.04
C ALA A 263 -30.82 15.19 5.34
N VAL A 264 -30.76 13.91 5.74
CA VAL A 264 -29.51 13.13 5.75
C VAL A 264 -29.39 12.39 4.42
N LEU A 265 -28.39 12.75 3.62
CA LEU A 265 -28.12 12.14 2.32
C LEU A 265 -26.91 11.21 2.41
N THR A 266 -27.14 9.93 2.17
CA THR A 266 -26.08 8.92 2.05
C THR A 266 -25.41 9.00 0.68
N LEU A 267 -24.14 8.58 0.61
CA LEU A 267 -23.43 8.43 -0.66
C LEU A 267 -24.19 7.52 -1.64
N ARG A 268 -24.85 6.47 -1.12
CA ARG A 268 -25.69 5.57 -1.93
C ARG A 268 -26.82 6.31 -2.64
N GLN A 269 -27.57 7.14 -1.91
CA GLN A 269 -28.69 7.91 -2.45
C GLN A 269 -28.20 8.86 -3.54
N LEU A 270 -27.12 9.61 -3.27
CA LEU A 270 -26.54 10.57 -4.21
C LEU A 270 -26.01 9.92 -5.49
N THR A 271 -25.43 8.73 -5.38
CA THR A 271 -24.88 8.02 -6.55
C THR A 271 -25.99 7.44 -7.44
N ARG A 272 -27.10 6.97 -6.85
CA ARG A 272 -28.21 6.34 -7.60
C ARG A 272 -29.23 7.35 -8.11
N CYS A 273 -29.57 8.33 -7.28
CA CYS A 273 -30.62 9.29 -7.52
C CYS A 273 -30.14 10.68 -7.09
N PRO A 274 -29.15 11.27 -7.80
CA PRO A 274 -28.71 12.63 -7.49
C PRO A 274 -29.86 13.64 -7.67
N PRO A 275 -29.84 14.78 -6.96
CA PRO A 275 -30.85 15.82 -7.10
C PRO A 275 -30.91 16.34 -8.54
N ARG A 276 -32.11 16.32 -9.15
CA ARG A 276 -32.30 16.77 -10.55
C ARG A 276 -32.26 18.29 -10.73
N SER A 277 -32.44 19.05 -9.65
CA SER A 277 -32.35 20.52 -9.65
C SER A 277 -31.13 20.98 -8.88
N ALA A 278 -30.43 21.97 -9.43
CA ALA A 278 -29.32 22.63 -8.78
C ALA A 278 -29.69 24.11 -8.55
N PRO A 279 -29.82 24.58 -7.30
CA PRO A 279 -30.09 25.98 -7.03
C PRO A 279 -28.88 26.86 -7.42
N PRO A 280 -29.09 28.13 -7.78
CA PRO A 280 -28.02 28.99 -8.29
C PRO A 280 -26.93 29.29 -7.24
N VAL A 281 -27.32 29.35 -5.96
CA VAL A 281 -26.41 29.56 -4.84
C VAL A 281 -26.75 28.54 -3.75
N VAL A 282 -25.72 27.89 -3.20
CA VAL A 282 -25.82 27.00 -2.04
C VAL A 282 -24.84 27.50 -0.98
N ARG A 283 -25.33 27.67 0.24
CA ARG A 283 -24.49 27.94 1.40
C ARG A 283 -23.97 26.65 1.99
N ILE A 284 -22.76 26.70 2.55
CA ILE A 284 -22.09 25.57 3.16
C ILE A 284 -21.62 25.98 4.55
N CYS A 285 -22.02 25.23 5.57
CA CYS A 285 -21.50 25.33 6.94
C CYS A 285 -20.83 24.02 7.36
N GLU A 286 -20.08 24.04 8.45
CA GLU A 286 -19.45 22.85 9.02
C GLU A 286 -20.33 22.20 10.09
N ASN A 287 -21.02 23.01 10.86
CA ASN A 287 -21.67 22.64 12.10
C ASN A 287 -23.18 22.35 11.94
N PRO A 288 -23.67 21.20 12.40
CA PRO A 288 -25.09 20.88 12.41
C PRO A 288 -25.97 21.89 13.15
N ALA A 289 -25.45 22.58 14.17
CA ALA A 289 -26.19 23.59 14.93
C ALA A 289 -26.66 24.75 14.04
N VAL A 290 -25.83 25.20 13.09
CA VAL A 290 -26.20 26.23 12.11
C VAL A 290 -27.36 25.75 11.23
N LEU A 291 -27.30 24.49 10.78
CA LEU A 291 -28.33 23.93 9.92
C LEU A 291 -29.66 23.73 10.67
N ALA A 292 -29.60 23.26 11.91
CA ALA A 292 -30.78 23.13 12.77
C ALA A 292 -31.44 24.49 13.04
N ALA A 293 -30.66 25.48 13.47
CA ALA A 293 -31.18 26.82 13.74
C ALA A 293 -31.76 27.49 12.48
N ALA A 294 -31.17 27.24 11.30
CA ALA A 294 -31.70 27.73 10.03
C ALA A 294 -33.05 27.10 9.68
N ALA A 295 -33.21 25.79 9.92
CA ALA A 295 -34.48 25.10 9.75
C ALA A 295 -35.54 25.64 10.73
N ASP A 296 -35.20 25.80 12.01
CA ASP A 296 -36.13 26.31 13.03
C ASP A 296 -36.57 27.77 12.74
N THR A 297 -35.64 28.61 12.28
CA THR A 297 -35.90 30.06 12.08
C THR A 297 -36.65 30.34 10.79
N TYR A 298 -36.26 29.68 9.70
CA TYR A 298 -36.73 30.02 8.36
C TYR A 298 -37.56 28.92 7.69
N GLY A 299 -37.43 27.67 8.13
CA GLY A 299 -38.11 26.51 7.55
C GLY A 299 -37.98 26.49 6.03
N THR A 300 -39.12 26.45 5.34
CA THR A 300 -39.20 26.46 3.87
C THR A 300 -38.68 27.73 3.19
N ARG A 301 -38.52 28.83 3.95
CA ARG A 301 -37.96 30.10 3.44
C ARG A 301 -36.43 30.12 3.48
N CYS A 302 -35.79 29.17 4.17
CA CYS A 302 -34.33 29.13 4.23
C CYS A 302 -33.75 28.91 2.82
N THR A 303 -32.74 29.69 2.47
CA THR A 303 -31.94 29.43 1.27
C THR A 303 -31.28 28.04 1.35
N PRO A 304 -31.03 27.36 0.22
CA PRO A 304 -30.43 26.03 0.23
C PRO A 304 -29.08 25.99 0.96
N LEU A 305 -28.97 25.08 1.92
CA LEU A 305 -27.83 24.95 2.84
C LEU A 305 -27.34 23.51 2.87
N VAL A 306 -26.02 23.32 2.86
CA VAL A 306 -25.34 22.02 3.01
C VAL A 306 -24.44 22.09 4.24
N CYS A 307 -24.50 21.09 5.11
CA CYS A 307 -23.64 21.00 6.28
C CYS A 307 -22.69 19.80 6.16
N LEU A 308 -21.39 20.07 6.36
CA LEU A 308 -20.32 19.08 6.15
C LEU A 308 -20.10 18.15 7.35
N GLN A 309 -20.47 18.56 8.56
CA GLN A 309 -20.20 17.84 9.80
C GLN A 309 -18.70 17.61 10.05
N GLY A 310 -17.89 18.65 9.79
CA GLY A 310 -16.43 18.58 9.87
C GLY A 310 -15.74 18.38 8.52
N GLN A 311 -14.79 17.43 8.48
CA GLN A 311 -14.08 17.08 7.25
C GLN A 311 -15.06 16.59 6.16
N PRO A 312 -14.96 17.07 4.91
CA PRO A 312 -15.92 16.72 3.86
C PRO A 312 -15.97 15.20 3.63
N SER A 313 -17.14 14.61 3.85
CA SER A 313 -17.39 13.20 3.55
C SER A 313 -17.39 12.94 2.04
N ALA A 314 -17.33 11.66 1.64
CA ALA A 314 -17.48 11.31 0.22
C ALA A 314 -18.86 11.72 -0.32
N ALA A 315 -19.91 11.61 0.51
CA ALA A 315 -21.25 12.08 0.15
C ALA A 315 -21.28 13.59 -0.08
N ALA A 316 -20.66 14.37 0.80
CA ALA A 316 -20.58 15.82 0.64
C ALA A 316 -19.84 16.20 -0.65
N LEU A 317 -18.69 15.58 -0.93
CA LEU A 317 -17.94 15.85 -2.16
C LEU A 317 -18.69 15.47 -3.43
N VAL A 318 -19.40 14.34 -3.44
CA VAL A 318 -20.24 13.91 -4.58
C VAL A 318 -21.38 14.89 -4.81
N LEU A 319 -22.10 15.27 -3.74
CA LEU A 319 -23.19 16.24 -3.82
C LEU A 319 -22.70 17.59 -4.35
N LEU A 320 -21.64 18.15 -3.76
CA LEU A 320 -21.11 19.45 -4.16
C LEU A 320 -20.54 19.43 -5.58
N SER A 321 -19.86 18.36 -5.99
CA SER A 321 -19.37 18.23 -7.37
C SER A 321 -20.53 18.17 -8.37
N HIS A 322 -21.59 17.42 -8.03
CA HIS A 322 -22.81 17.35 -8.84
C HIS A 322 -23.51 18.71 -8.95
N LEU A 323 -23.72 19.41 -7.85
CA LEU A 323 -24.35 20.74 -7.86
C LEU A 323 -23.50 21.75 -8.65
N HIS A 324 -22.17 21.71 -8.49
CA HIS A 324 -21.26 22.60 -9.22
C HIS A 324 -21.30 22.36 -10.73
N SER A 325 -21.27 21.10 -11.18
CA SER A 325 -21.36 20.76 -12.60
C SER A 325 -22.68 21.19 -13.24
N HIS A 326 -23.72 21.39 -12.41
CA HIS A 326 -25.02 21.91 -12.81
C HIS A 326 -25.19 23.43 -12.53
N GLY A 327 -24.09 24.14 -12.28
CA GLY A 327 -24.05 25.60 -12.25
C GLY A 327 -24.24 26.26 -10.88
N SER A 328 -24.36 25.50 -9.79
CA SER A 328 -24.42 26.07 -8.45
C SER A 328 -23.11 26.77 -8.07
N ARG A 329 -23.23 27.92 -7.42
CA ARG A 329 -22.13 28.65 -6.78
C ARG A 329 -22.16 28.42 -5.27
N PHE A 330 -21.00 28.29 -4.65
CA PHE A 330 -20.89 27.99 -3.23
C PHE A 330 -20.45 29.18 -2.40
N ARG A 331 -21.08 29.32 -1.23
CA ARG A 331 -20.80 30.30 -0.18
C ARG A 331 -20.47 29.56 1.10
N TYR A 332 -19.22 29.58 1.54
CA TYR A 332 -18.73 28.72 2.62
C TYR A 332 -18.42 29.51 3.89
N HIS A 333 -18.88 28.98 5.02
CA HIS A 333 -18.48 29.36 6.37
C HIS A 333 -18.02 28.11 7.13
N GLY A 334 -17.18 28.32 8.15
CA GLY A 334 -16.69 27.27 9.04
C GLY A 334 -16.06 27.90 10.28
N ASP A 335 -15.52 27.09 11.18
CA ASP A 335 -14.91 27.60 12.41
C ASP A 335 -13.68 28.48 12.12
N PHE A 336 -13.50 29.53 12.91
CA PHE A 336 -12.27 30.31 12.94
C PHE A 336 -11.26 29.67 13.88
N ASP A 337 -10.69 28.56 13.44
CA ASP A 337 -9.48 27.96 14.00
C ASP A 337 -8.60 27.33 12.91
N TRP A 338 -7.46 26.76 13.31
CA TRP A 338 -6.57 26.10 12.35
C TRP A 338 -7.17 24.83 11.74
N GLY A 339 -8.14 24.18 12.40
CA GLY A 339 -8.87 23.02 11.88
C GLY A 339 -9.82 23.42 10.74
N GLY A 340 -10.69 24.40 11.01
CA GLY A 340 -11.63 24.98 10.05
C GLY A 340 -10.92 25.55 8.83
N LEU A 341 -9.81 26.29 9.00
CA LEU A 341 -9.01 26.80 7.88
C LEU A 341 -8.50 25.66 6.96
N ARG A 342 -8.08 24.52 7.55
CA ARG A 342 -7.63 23.35 6.77
C ARG A 342 -8.79 22.69 6.02
N ILE A 343 -9.96 22.57 6.65
CA ILE A 343 -11.17 22.03 6.04
C ILE A 343 -11.56 22.87 4.83
N ALA A 344 -11.68 24.18 5.02
CA ALA A 344 -11.99 25.16 3.99
C ALA A 344 -11.01 25.10 2.82
N ALA A 345 -9.70 25.12 3.12
CA ALA A 345 -8.65 25.01 2.10
C ALA A 345 -8.71 23.68 1.35
N ALA A 346 -9.01 22.57 2.03
CA ALA A 346 -9.17 21.27 1.41
C ALA A 346 -10.39 21.20 0.49
N LEU A 347 -11.52 21.76 0.92
CA LEU A 347 -12.72 21.85 0.12
C LEU A 347 -12.51 22.70 -1.14
N ARG A 348 -11.79 23.83 -1.03
CA ARG A 348 -11.52 24.76 -2.14
C ARG A 348 -10.73 24.11 -3.29
N ARG A 349 -9.91 23.10 -2.98
CA ARG A 349 -9.18 22.30 -3.98
C ARG A 349 -10.09 21.36 -4.77
N ARG A 350 -11.30 21.09 -4.28
CA ARG A 350 -12.28 20.17 -4.90
C ARG A 350 -13.37 20.90 -5.65
N VAL A 351 -13.92 21.94 -5.04
CA VAL A 351 -14.98 22.77 -5.62
C VAL A 351 -14.70 24.25 -5.35
N PRO A 352 -14.93 25.14 -6.33
CA PRO A 352 -14.75 26.56 -6.11
C PRO A 352 -15.86 27.12 -5.21
N TRP A 353 -15.48 27.93 -4.22
CA TRP A 353 -16.40 28.60 -3.32
C TRP A 353 -15.89 30.01 -2.98
N SER A 354 -16.81 30.89 -2.57
CA SER A 354 -16.51 32.24 -2.07
C SER A 354 -16.83 32.34 -0.57
N PRO A 355 -16.11 33.15 0.21
CA PRO A 355 -16.38 33.25 1.64
C PRO A 355 -17.81 33.73 1.91
N TRP A 356 -18.40 33.15 2.94
CA TRP A 356 -19.62 33.60 3.60
C TRP A 356 -19.23 33.95 5.02
N ARG A 357 -19.05 35.25 5.29
CA ARG A 357 -18.56 35.76 6.57
C ARG A 357 -17.31 35.03 7.09
N TYR A 358 -16.38 34.73 6.20
CA TYR A 358 -15.20 33.90 6.49
C TYR A 358 -13.91 34.60 6.07
N THR A 359 -13.80 35.88 6.42
CA THR A 359 -12.64 36.76 6.17
C THR A 359 -12.01 37.25 7.48
N ALA A 360 -10.83 37.86 7.39
CA ALA A 360 -10.13 38.47 8.51
C ALA A 360 -10.99 39.55 9.20
N ASP A 361 -11.78 40.31 8.44
CA ASP A 361 -12.64 41.34 8.99
C ASP A 361 -13.83 40.75 9.74
N ASP A 362 -14.41 39.67 9.23
CA ASP A 362 -15.46 38.90 9.92
C ASP A 362 -14.92 38.31 11.24
N TYR A 363 -13.72 37.72 11.21
CA TYR A 363 -13.08 37.18 12.41
C TYR A 363 -12.82 38.27 13.46
N ARG A 364 -12.26 39.42 13.06
CA ARG A 364 -12.04 40.55 13.97
C ARG A 364 -13.35 41.08 14.54
N ALA A 365 -14.43 41.08 13.76
CA ALA A 365 -15.75 41.45 14.26
C ALA A 365 -16.25 40.48 15.33
N ALA A 366 -16.11 39.18 15.11
CA ALA A 366 -16.50 38.15 16.08
C ALA A 366 -15.66 38.20 17.36
N VAL A 367 -14.34 38.42 17.27
CA VAL A 367 -13.49 38.54 18.47
C VAL A 367 -13.88 39.75 19.33
N ARG A 368 -14.31 40.87 18.73
CA ARG A 368 -14.78 42.05 19.49
C ARG A 368 -16.02 41.75 20.33
N THR A 369 -16.89 40.85 19.88
CA THR A 369 -18.09 40.44 20.61
C THR A 369 -17.82 39.27 21.58
N LEU A 370 -16.68 38.58 21.44
CA LEU A 370 -16.24 37.45 22.27
C LEU A 370 -14.84 37.67 22.87
N PRO A 371 -14.65 38.62 23.80
CA PRO A 371 -13.31 38.98 24.30
C PRO A 371 -12.60 37.88 25.09
N ALA A 372 -13.35 36.89 25.60
CA ALA A 372 -12.84 35.79 26.43
C ALA A 372 -13.13 34.40 25.81
N GLY A 373 -13.07 34.30 24.48
CA GLY A 373 -13.22 33.03 23.77
C GLY A 373 -12.09 32.03 24.07
N PRO A 374 -12.29 30.75 23.73
CA PRO A 374 -11.28 29.71 23.92
C PRO A 374 -9.97 30.04 23.18
N ALA A 375 -8.84 29.70 23.79
CA ALA A 375 -7.53 29.96 23.20
C ALA A 375 -7.32 29.17 21.90
N LEU A 376 -6.74 29.83 20.90
CA LEU A 376 -6.34 29.19 19.65
C LEU A 376 -5.15 28.25 19.91
N THR A 377 -5.25 26.99 19.47
CA THR A 377 -4.21 25.98 19.65
C THR A 377 -3.93 25.21 18.37
N GLY A 378 -2.73 24.64 18.26
CA GLY A 378 -2.31 23.83 17.11
C GLY A 378 -1.40 24.57 16.13
N VAL A 379 -1.13 23.93 14.99
CA VAL A 379 -0.21 24.45 13.96
C VAL A 379 -0.94 25.46 13.07
N ARG A 380 -0.28 26.55 12.69
CA ARG A 380 -0.79 27.55 11.74
C ARG A 380 -1.24 26.89 10.42
N ALA A 381 -2.34 27.39 9.86
CA ALA A 381 -2.88 27.00 8.57
C ALA A 381 -3.10 28.24 7.70
N GLU A 382 -2.93 28.08 6.39
CA GLU A 382 -3.10 29.16 5.42
C GLU A 382 -4.55 29.26 4.95
N ALA A 383 -4.98 30.47 4.57
CA ALA A 383 -6.31 30.76 4.02
C ALA A 383 -6.19 31.38 2.62
N PRO A 384 -6.13 30.57 1.53
CA PRO A 384 -5.92 31.09 0.16
C PRO A 384 -7.03 32.02 -0.35
N TRP A 385 -8.18 32.10 0.32
CA TRP A 385 -9.27 33.01 -0.01
C TRP A 385 -9.13 34.39 0.63
N ASP A 386 -8.36 34.48 1.73
CA ASP A 386 -8.06 35.71 2.43
C ASP A 386 -6.74 35.56 3.20
N PRO A 387 -5.62 36.02 2.60
CA PRO A 387 -4.30 35.93 3.23
C PRO A 387 -4.18 36.65 4.57
N GLY A 388 -5.08 37.59 4.90
CA GLY A 388 -5.05 38.30 6.18
C GLY A 388 -5.68 37.53 7.34
N LEU A 389 -6.45 36.48 7.06
CA LEU A 389 -7.17 35.72 8.08
C LEU A 389 -6.24 34.94 9.02
N PRO A 390 -5.20 34.21 8.56
CA PRO A 390 -4.27 33.50 9.44
C PRO A 390 -3.52 34.45 10.39
N ASP A 391 -3.17 35.64 9.91
CA ASP A 391 -2.47 36.63 10.72
C ASP A 391 -3.41 37.20 11.80
N ALA A 392 -4.66 37.51 11.43
CA ALA A 392 -5.66 37.94 12.41
C ALA A 392 -5.89 36.88 13.51
N LEU A 393 -6.00 35.59 13.14
CA LEU A 393 -6.10 34.49 14.10
C LEU A 393 -4.89 34.42 15.04
N GLN A 394 -3.68 34.59 14.49
CA GLN A 394 -2.45 34.52 15.26
C GLN A 394 -2.30 35.72 16.22
N GLU A 395 -2.71 36.92 15.79
CA GLU A 395 -2.68 38.16 16.57
C GLU A 395 -3.66 38.12 17.75
N ALA A 396 -4.90 37.70 17.51
CA ALA A 396 -5.92 37.64 18.55
C ALA A 396 -5.76 36.41 19.45
N GLY A 397 -5.32 35.27 18.91
CA GLY A 397 -5.09 34.03 19.66
C GLY A 397 -6.37 33.39 20.21
N VAL A 398 -7.53 33.68 19.61
CA VAL A 398 -8.85 33.19 20.05
C VAL A 398 -9.50 32.34 18.96
N ARG A 399 -10.02 31.17 19.31
CA ARG A 399 -10.91 30.39 18.44
C ARG A 399 -12.33 30.96 18.51
N VAL A 400 -12.99 31.04 17.37
CA VAL A 400 -14.44 31.34 17.28
C VAL A 400 -15.12 30.19 16.54
N GLU A 401 -16.08 29.54 17.21
CA GLU A 401 -16.92 28.47 16.64
C GLU A 401 -18.11 29.07 15.89
N GLU A 402 -18.68 28.36 14.90
CA GLU A 402 -19.84 28.86 14.13
C GLU A 402 -21.04 29.25 15.02
N GLU A 403 -21.26 28.57 16.15
CA GLU A 403 -22.31 28.91 17.12
C GLU A 403 -22.17 30.32 17.70
N ALA A 404 -20.93 30.79 17.83
CA ALA A 404 -20.64 32.08 18.45
C ALA A 404 -20.96 33.26 17.51
N VAL A 405 -21.13 32.98 16.21
CA VAL A 405 -21.54 33.94 15.16
C VAL A 405 -22.86 33.53 14.50
N LEU A 406 -23.64 32.66 15.16
CA LEU A 406 -24.84 32.05 14.59
C LEU A 406 -25.85 33.08 14.10
N ASP A 407 -26.12 34.13 14.87
CA ASP A 407 -27.08 35.19 14.51
C ASP A 407 -26.70 35.90 13.21
N ASP A 408 -25.40 36.17 13.02
CA ASP A 408 -24.87 36.79 11.80
C ASP A 408 -25.00 35.87 10.58
N LEU A 409 -24.80 34.56 10.77
CA LEU A 409 -25.01 33.57 9.71
C LEU A 409 -26.49 33.45 9.35
N LEU A 410 -27.37 33.33 10.36
CA LEU A 410 -28.81 33.23 10.15
C LEU A 410 -29.37 34.43 9.37
N ALA A 411 -28.90 35.65 9.66
CA ALA A 411 -29.32 36.86 8.96
C ALA A 411 -29.11 36.80 7.42
N ASP A 412 -28.19 35.96 6.94
CA ASP A 412 -27.93 35.80 5.50
C ASP A 412 -28.75 34.65 4.86
N LEU A 413 -29.47 33.85 5.67
CA LEU A 413 -30.08 32.58 5.26
C LEU A 413 -31.56 32.66 4.86
N GLY A 414 -32.27 33.77 5.08
CA GLY A 414 -33.68 33.89 4.69
C GLY A 414 -34.23 35.31 4.65
#